data_AF-A0A6C0C111-F1
#
_entry.id   AF-A0A6C0C111-F1
#
_cell.length_a   1.000
_cell.length_b   1.000
_cell.length_c   1.000
_cell.angle_alpha   90.00
_cell.angle_beta   90.00
_cell.angle_gamma   90.00
#
_symmetry.space_group_name_H-M   'P 1'
#
loop_
_entity.id
_entity.type
_entity.pdbx_description
1 polymer ?
#
loop_
_entity_poly.entity_id
_entity_poly.type
_entity_poly.pdbx_seq_one_letter_code
_entity_poly.pdbx_strand_id
1 'polypeptide(L)'
;MSVKTTLLCFSYACSSQSEELTQRVKHSNKILLPPSVLHTINNENAFNSPLFFQIKNLENQMTQVCGMQEFSAPPGVAHVPYHVMESLGIKEGTNVEFELATPVDGMYVKFRLHSSDFADVNDPKAVLERVLSRDYPVITEGHTIAINCAEMNRVFYIDVVETKPAPVIKIINVNINVDFDTPLDYVEPEETLPEPVVNNYVDVSNNVPEYDINRFPGRGHRLGTV
;
A
#
# COMPACT_ATOMS: atom_id res chain seq x y z
N MET A 1 6.72 -30.75 14.47
CA MET A 1 5.26 -30.71 14.71
C MET A 1 4.88 -29.25 14.71
N SER A 2 3.77 -28.83 14.10
CA SER A 2 3.38 -27.42 14.25
C SER A 2 2.88 -27.19 15.67
N VAL A 3 3.46 -26.22 16.38
CA VAL A 3 2.90 -25.72 17.65
C VAL A 3 1.55 -25.09 17.33
N LYS A 4 0.48 -25.66 17.88
CA LYS A 4 -0.89 -25.14 17.75
C LYS A 4 -1.46 -24.91 19.14
N THR A 5 -2.13 -23.78 19.31
CA THR A 5 -2.82 -23.44 20.56
C THR A 5 -4.10 -22.67 20.27
N THR A 6 -5.12 -22.86 21.09
CA THR A 6 -6.38 -22.11 20.98
C THR A 6 -6.45 -21.13 22.14
N LEU A 7 -6.64 -19.85 21.82
CA LEU A 7 -6.67 -18.77 22.81
C LEU A 7 -7.89 -17.88 22.57
N LEU A 8 -8.33 -17.22 23.64
CA LEU A 8 -9.35 -16.17 23.54
C LEU A 8 -8.73 -14.92 22.94
N CYS A 9 -9.32 -14.42 21.87
CA CYS A 9 -8.83 -13.23 21.18
C CYS A 9 -9.50 -11.95 21.72
N PHE A 10 -8.71 -10.97 22.10
CA PHE A 10 -9.19 -9.65 22.52
C PHE A 10 -8.43 -8.53 21.80
N SER A 11 -9.06 -7.37 21.69
CA SER A 11 -8.40 -6.16 21.21
C SER A 11 -7.34 -5.68 22.20
N TYR A 12 -6.42 -4.83 21.73
CA TYR A 12 -5.50 -4.08 22.57
C TYR A 12 -6.19 -3.13 23.55
N ALA A 13 -7.44 -2.73 23.28
CA ALA A 13 -8.22 -1.92 24.22
C ALA A 13 -8.45 -2.61 25.57
N CYS A 14 -8.45 -3.95 25.59
CA CYS A 14 -8.59 -4.75 26.81
C CYS A 14 -7.23 -5.11 27.45
N SER A 15 -6.13 -4.57 26.94
CA SER A 15 -4.79 -4.86 27.40
C SER A 15 -4.41 -3.99 28.60
N SER A 16 -3.70 -4.57 29.58
CA SER A 16 -3.12 -3.84 30.71
C SER A 16 -1.77 -3.19 30.39
N GLN A 17 -1.35 -3.23 29.12
CA GLN A 17 -0.06 -2.68 28.68
C GLN A 17 -0.08 -1.15 28.63
N SER A 18 1.10 -0.53 28.54
CA SER A 18 1.20 0.93 28.49
C SER A 18 0.50 1.49 27.25
N GLU A 19 -0.02 2.71 27.38
CA GLU A 19 -0.77 3.38 26.32
C GLU A 19 0.09 3.64 25.08
N GLU A 20 1.39 3.89 25.27
CA GLU A 20 2.38 4.03 24.20
C GLU A 20 2.55 2.74 23.38
N LEU A 21 2.63 1.58 24.05
CA LEU A 21 2.72 0.29 23.37
C LEU A 21 1.43 0.01 22.60
N THR A 22 0.30 0.25 23.24
CA THR A 22 -1.03 0.07 22.65
C THR A 22 -1.20 0.89 21.38
N GLN A 23 -0.82 2.17 21.39
CA GLN A 23 -0.91 3.04 20.21
C GLN A 23 -0.01 2.59 19.06
N ARG A 24 1.23 2.17 19.37
CA ARG A 24 2.15 1.67 18.34
C ARG A 24 1.67 0.37 17.70
N VAL A 25 1.19 -0.56 18.53
CA VAL A 25 0.81 -1.90 18.07
C VAL A 25 -0.57 -1.89 17.41
N LYS A 26 -1.42 -0.91 17.73
CA LYS A 26 -2.76 -0.73 17.13
C LYS A 26 -2.75 -0.72 15.60
N HIS A 27 -1.74 -0.10 14.98
CA HIS A 27 -1.59 -0.01 13.52
C HIS A 27 -0.54 -0.99 12.97
N SER A 28 -0.19 -2.03 13.73
CA SER A 28 0.84 -3.01 13.35
C SER A 28 0.22 -4.38 13.13
N ASN A 29 0.91 -5.29 12.45
CA ASN A 29 0.49 -6.70 12.35
C ASN A 29 1.18 -7.57 13.40
N LYS A 30 1.34 -7.03 14.60
CA LYS A 30 1.96 -7.76 15.70
C LYS A 30 0.94 -8.12 16.77
N ILE A 31 1.14 -9.29 17.37
CA ILE A 31 0.26 -9.85 18.40
C ILE A 31 0.99 -10.06 19.72
N LEU A 32 0.23 -10.05 20.82
CA LEU A 32 0.71 -10.45 22.14
C LEU A 32 0.15 -11.83 22.46
N LEU A 33 1.04 -12.72 22.90
CA LEU A 33 0.70 -14.07 23.29
C LEU A 33 1.02 -14.32 24.76
N PRO A 34 0.43 -15.34 25.39
CA PRO A 34 0.74 -15.67 26.77
C PRO A 34 2.10 -16.39 26.87
N PRO A 35 2.83 -16.24 27.99
CA PRO A 35 4.10 -16.93 28.23
C PRO A 35 4.02 -18.45 28.09
N SER A 36 2.84 -19.05 28.31
CA SER A 36 2.61 -20.48 28.11
C SER A 36 2.95 -20.95 26.70
N VAL A 37 2.72 -20.11 25.68
CA VAL A 37 3.04 -20.44 24.28
C VAL A 37 4.55 -20.47 24.06
N LEU A 38 5.29 -19.55 24.69
CA LEU A 38 6.76 -19.54 24.63
C LEU A 38 7.35 -20.83 25.19
N HIS A 39 6.81 -21.35 26.30
CA HIS A 39 7.27 -22.62 26.87
C HIS A 39 7.12 -23.79 25.89
N THR A 40 6.02 -23.83 25.12
CA THR A 40 5.82 -24.85 24.09
C THR A 40 6.84 -24.73 22.96
N ILE A 41 7.17 -23.51 22.54
CA ILE A 41 8.14 -23.25 21.46
C ILE A 41 9.58 -23.52 21.91
N ASN A 42 9.92 -23.19 23.15
CA ASN A 42 11.27 -23.38 23.68
C ASN A 42 11.69 -24.86 23.64
N ASN A 43 10.75 -25.78 23.89
CA ASN A 43 10.98 -27.21 23.76
C ASN A 43 11.31 -27.65 22.32
N GLU A 44 10.90 -26.88 21.33
CA GLU A 44 11.15 -27.15 19.90
C GLU A 44 12.40 -26.44 19.34
N ASN A 45 13.18 -25.75 20.18
CA ASN A 45 14.45 -25.08 19.81
C ASN A 45 14.35 -24.04 18.67
N ALA A 46 13.19 -23.39 18.48
CA ALA A 46 12.98 -22.38 17.45
C ALA A 46 13.40 -20.95 17.89
N PHE A 47 14.61 -20.79 18.47
CA PHE A 47 15.04 -19.53 19.11
C PHE A 47 15.77 -18.52 18.19
N ASN A 48 16.02 -18.86 16.93
CA ASN A 48 16.95 -18.08 16.09
C ASN A 48 16.29 -17.07 15.13
N SER A 49 14.99 -16.81 15.21
CA SER A 49 14.33 -15.87 14.29
C SER A 49 13.07 -15.25 14.88
N PRO A 50 12.64 -14.07 14.38
CA PRO A 50 11.34 -13.51 14.73
C PRO A 50 10.25 -14.57 14.55
N LEU A 51 9.40 -14.71 15.57
CA LEU A 51 8.35 -15.72 15.59
C LEU A 51 7.10 -15.18 14.88
N PHE A 52 6.52 -15.99 14.01
CA PHE A 52 5.30 -15.67 13.29
C PHE A 52 4.23 -16.70 13.61
N PHE A 53 2.99 -16.23 13.71
CA PHE A 53 1.86 -17.08 14.00
C PHE A 53 0.79 -16.87 12.94
N GLN A 54 0.30 -17.98 12.41
CA GLN A 54 -0.92 -18.01 11.63
C GLN A 54 -2.11 -18.03 12.59
N ILE A 55 -2.92 -16.99 12.48
CA ILE A 55 -4.18 -16.82 13.16
C ILE A 55 -5.25 -17.43 12.27
N LYS A 56 -6.00 -18.39 12.80
CA LYS A 56 -7.09 -19.06 12.08
C LYS A 56 -8.40 -18.85 12.84
N ASN A 57 -9.36 -18.22 12.18
CA ASN A 57 -10.72 -18.16 12.67
C ASN A 57 -11.39 -19.52 12.44
N LEU A 58 -11.84 -20.16 13.52
CA LEU A 58 -12.50 -21.47 13.47
C LEU A 58 -13.90 -21.41 12.82
N GLU A 59 -14.58 -20.26 12.91
CA GLU A 59 -15.93 -20.08 12.36
C GLU A 59 -15.91 -19.92 10.83
N ASN A 60 -15.04 -19.04 10.33
CA ASN A 60 -14.99 -18.68 8.91
C ASN A 60 -13.89 -19.40 8.12
N GLN A 61 -13.02 -20.16 8.80
CA GLN A 61 -11.81 -20.80 8.22
C GLN A 61 -10.82 -19.81 7.58
N MET A 62 -11.01 -18.50 7.77
CA MET A 62 -10.09 -17.47 7.31
C MET A 62 -8.79 -17.51 8.12
N THR A 63 -7.68 -17.30 7.44
CA THR A 63 -6.34 -17.35 8.03
C THR A 63 -5.53 -16.12 7.66
N GLN A 64 -4.78 -15.59 8.62
CA GLN A 64 -3.85 -14.50 8.41
C GLN A 64 -2.59 -14.74 9.23
N VAL A 65 -1.43 -14.39 8.68
CA VAL A 65 -0.16 -14.52 9.40
C VAL A 65 0.23 -13.19 10.01
N CYS A 66 0.56 -13.23 11.30
CA CYS A 66 0.99 -12.06 12.07
C CYS A 66 2.33 -12.31 12.76
N GLY A 67 3.06 -11.24 13.05
CA GLY A 67 4.30 -11.30 13.81
C GLY A 67 4.04 -11.33 15.32
N MET A 68 4.89 -11.98 16.08
CA MET A 68 4.86 -11.90 17.54
C MET A 68 5.63 -10.67 18.03
N GLN A 69 5.02 -9.85 18.89
CA GLN A 69 5.68 -8.72 19.52
C GLN A 69 6.36 -9.12 20.84
N GLU A 70 5.58 -9.65 21.79
CA GLU A 70 6.08 -10.10 23.09
C GLU A 70 5.11 -11.11 23.73
N PHE A 71 5.63 -11.86 24.70
CA PHE A 71 4.84 -12.81 25.50
C PHE A 71 4.38 -12.19 26.81
N SER A 72 3.52 -11.18 26.73
CA SER A 72 3.05 -10.39 27.88
C SER A 72 1.53 -10.52 28.12
N ALA A 73 0.84 -11.35 27.33
CA ALA A 73 -0.61 -11.50 27.47
C ALA A 73 -0.98 -12.39 28.69
N PRO A 74 -2.16 -12.17 29.31
CA PRO A 74 -2.67 -13.02 30.37
C PRO A 74 -2.82 -14.48 29.91
N PRO A 75 -2.68 -15.47 30.82
CA PRO A 75 -2.84 -16.88 30.47
C PRO A 75 -4.19 -17.18 29.81
N GLY A 76 -4.17 -17.86 28.66
CA GLY A 76 -5.38 -18.21 27.89
C GLY A 76 -5.94 -17.10 26.99
N VAL A 77 -5.31 -15.93 26.98
CA VAL A 77 -5.72 -14.75 26.20
C VAL A 77 -4.61 -14.35 25.22
N ALA A 78 -5.01 -13.95 24.02
CA ALA A 78 -4.17 -13.31 23.03
C ALA A 78 -4.71 -11.90 22.72
N HIS A 79 -3.81 -10.92 22.58
CA HIS A 79 -4.18 -9.60 22.09
C HIS A 79 -3.81 -9.46 20.63
N VAL A 80 -4.79 -9.06 19.82
CA VAL A 80 -4.68 -8.93 18.37
C VAL A 80 -5.14 -7.53 17.96
N PRO A 81 -4.52 -6.92 16.92
CA PRO A 81 -4.94 -5.62 16.43
C PRO A 81 -6.38 -5.66 15.92
N TYR A 82 -7.14 -4.59 16.16
CA TYR A 82 -8.56 -4.55 15.79
C TYR A 82 -8.77 -4.72 14.28
N HIS A 83 -7.90 -4.14 13.43
CA HIS A 83 -8.00 -4.30 11.98
C HIS A 83 -7.78 -5.74 11.51
N VAL A 84 -6.92 -6.50 12.20
CA VAL A 84 -6.71 -7.95 11.94
C VAL A 84 -7.95 -8.73 12.38
N MET A 85 -8.51 -8.41 13.55
CA MET A 85 -9.74 -9.03 14.03
C MET A 85 -10.91 -8.78 13.07
N GLU A 86 -11.06 -7.54 12.58
CA GLU A 86 -12.09 -7.16 11.61
C GLU A 86 -11.91 -7.88 10.27
N SER A 87 -10.67 -7.94 9.76
CA SER A 87 -10.34 -8.65 8.51
C SER A 87 -10.67 -10.15 8.58
N LEU A 88 -10.47 -10.78 9.74
CA LEU A 88 -10.78 -12.19 9.97
C LEU A 88 -12.22 -12.44 10.44
N GLY A 89 -12.99 -11.39 10.71
CA GLY A 89 -14.33 -11.49 11.29
C GLY A 89 -14.35 -12.08 12.71
N ILE A 90 -13.32 -11.81 13.51
CA ILE A 90 -13.19 -12.28 14.89
C ILE A 90 -13.83 -11.26 15.84
N LYS A 91 -14.71 -11.73 16.73
CA LYS A 91 -15.24 -10.92 17.83
C LYS A 91 -14.39 -11.07 19.08
N GLU A 92 -14.39 -10.05 19.93
CA GLU A 92 -13.73 -10.13 21.24
C GLU A 92 -14.30 -11.27 22.08
N GLY A 93 -13.42 -12.04 22.72
CA GLY A 93 -13.77 -13.23 23.49
C GLY A 93 -14.04 -14.49 22.65
N THR A 94 -13.77 -14.46 21.34
CA THR A 94 -13.88 -15.65 20.48
C THR A 94 -12.61 -16.51 20.60
N ASN A 95 -12.77 -17.83 20.50
CA ASN A 95 -11.66 -18.77 20.43
C ASN A 95 -11.05 -18.76 19.03
N VAL A 96 -9.74 -18.54 18.98
CA VAL A 96 -8.98 -18.46 17.73
C VAL A 96 -7.79 -19.42 17.83
N GLU A 97 -7.50 -20.12 16.73
CA GLU A 97 -6.37 -21.02 16.66
C GLU A 97 -5.12 -20.24 16.22
N PHE A 98 -4.04 -20.38 16.98
CA PHE A 98 -2.73 -19.82 16.67
C PHE A 98 -1.78 -20.98 16.37
N GLU A 99 -1.25 -20.99 15.16
CA GLU A 99 -0.28 -21.97 14.70
C GLU A 99 1.05 -21.29 14.40
N LEU A 100 2.17 -21.88 14.84
CA LEU A 100 3.49 -21.36 14.48
C LEU A 100 3.71 -21.47 12.96
N ALA A 101 4.02 -20.35 12.33
CA ALA A 101 4.26 -20.26 10.90
C ALA A 101 5.71 -19.82 10.62
N THR A 102 6.30 -20.35 9.56
CA THR A 102 7.61 -19.95 9.07
C THR A 102 7.46 -19.36 7.66
N PRO A 103 7.11 -18.07 7.55
CA PRO A 103 6.98 -17.41 6.26
C PRO A 103 8.32 -17.35 5.53
N VAL A 104 8.27 -17.47 4.21
CA VAL A 104 9.45 -17.40 3.34
C VAL A 104 9.93 -15.95 3.20
N ASP A 105 11.21 -15.78 2.88
CA ASP A 105 11.78 -14.46 2.64
C ASP A 105 11.14 -13.84 1.38
N GLY A 106 10.65 -12.61 1.52
CA GLY A 106 10.09 -11.87 0.40
C GLY A 106 11.16 -11.46 -0.59
N MET A 107 10.81 -11.42 -1.87
CA MET A 107 11.67 -10.92 -2.94
C MET A 107 11.05 -9.71 -3.64
N TYR A 108 9.73 -9.70 -3.76
CA TYR A 108 8.99 -8.64 -4.42
C TYR A 108 7.62 -8.44 -3.78
N VAL A 109 7.19 -7.17 -3.72
CA VAL A 109 5.85 -6.78 -3.29
C VAL A 109 5.35 -5.65 -4.18
N LYS A 110 4.09 -5.75 -4.61
CA LYS A 110 3.38 -4.71 -5.33
C LYS A 110 2.31 -4.10 -4.42
N PHE A 111 2.40 -2.81 -4.20
CA PHE A 111 1.46 -2.05 -3.38
C PHE A 111 0.54 -1.20 -4.24
N ARG A 112 -0.71 -1.05 -3.81
CA ARG A 112 -1.68 -0.11 -4.41
C ARG A 112 -2.15 0.87 -3.36
N LEU A 113 -1.93 2.14 -3.62
CA LEU A 113 -2.34 3.23 -2.74
C LEU A 113 -3.83 3.48 -2.88
N HIS A 114 -4.52 3.76 -1.77
CA HIS A 114 -5.92 4.16 -1.84
C HIS A 114 -6.04 5.60 -2.36
N SER A 115 -5.27 6.52 -1.80
CA SER A 115 -5.31 7.94 -2.10
C SER A 115 -4.03 8.43 -2.80
N SER A 116 -4.20 9.37 -3.74
CA SER A 116 -3.11 10.08 -4.42
C SER A 116 -2.33 11.04 -3.50
N ASP A 117 -2.89 11.39 -2.34
CA ASP A 117 -2.27 12.29 -1.34
C ASP A 117 -0.88 11.81 -0.87
N PHE A 118 -0.57 10.51 -1.05
CA PHE A 118 0.74 9.96 -0.72
C PHE A 118 1.85 10.42 -1.68
N ALA A 119 1.50 10.91 -2.87
CA ALA A 119 2.45 11.49 -3.82
C ALA A 119 3.02 12.83 -3.34
N ASP A 120 2.31 13.54 -2.46
CA ASP A 120 2.73 14.83 -1.90
C ASP A 120 3.75 14.70 -0.76
N VAL A 121 4.08 13.48 -0.34
CA VAL A 121 5.10 13.20 0.66
C VAL A 121 6.49 13.40 0.04
N ASN A 122 7.41 14.07 0.73
CA ASN A 122 8.76 14.35 0.22
C ASN A 122 9.55 13.06 -0.11
N ASP A 123 9.40 12.00 0.68
CA ASP A 123 10.08 10.71 0.50
C ASP A 123 9.15 9.51 0.83
N PRO A 124 8.17 9.20 -0.05
CA PRO A 124 7.16 8.18 0.22
C PRO A 124 7.78 6.79 0.44
N LYS A 125 8.86 6.47 -0.29
CA LYS A 125 9.56 5.19 -0.18
C LYS A 125 10.24 5.02 1.17
N ALA A 126 10.91 6.04 1.69
CA ALA A 126 11.61 5.95 2.97
C ALA A 126 10.63 5.82 4.15
N VAL A 127 9.51 6.54 4.10
CA VAL A 127 8.43 6.42 5.09
C VAL A 127 7.83 5.02 5.07
N LEU A 128 7.54 4.50 3.87
CA LEU A 128 7.03 3.15 3.68
C LEU A 128 8.00 2.10 4.26
N GLU A 129 9.28 2.15 3.89
CA GLU A 129 10.29 1.22 4.39
C GLU A 129 10.41 1.27 5.92
N ARG A 130 10.37 2.45 6.52
CA ARG A 130 10.43 2.64 7.97
C ARG A 130 9.21 2.02 8.67
N VAL A 131 8.01 2.27 8.18
CA VAL A 131 6.77 1.76 8.80
C VAL A 131 6.66 0.25 8.59
N LEU A 132 6.95 -0.25 7.38
CA LEU A 132 6.90 -1.68 7.08
C LEU A 132 7.90 -2.46 7.94
N SER A 133 9.17 -2.04 7.97
CA SER A 133 10.20 -2.73 8.76
C SER A 133 9.90 -2.73 10.27
N ARG A 134 9.27 -1.67 10.78
CA ARG A 134 8.97 -1.54 12.21
C ARG A 134 7.69 -2.25 12.63
N ASP A 135 6.62 -2.10 11.87
CA ASP A 135 5.26 -2.41 12.29
C ASP A 135 4.68 -3.65 11.56
N TYR A 136 5.21 -4.02 10.39
CA TYR A 136 4.68 -5.09 9.54
C TYR A 136 5.73 -6.15 9.20
N PRO A 137 6.13 -7.03 10.13
CA PRO A 137 7.21 -7.98 9.87
C PRO A 137 6.84 -9.08 8.85
N VAL A 138 5.54 -9.29 8.60
CA VAL A 138 4.97 -10.16 7.57
C VAL A 138 3.90 -9.41 6.79
N ILE A 139 3.87 -9.68 5.49
CA ILE A 139 2.87 -9.19 4.56
C ILE A 139 2.15 -10.39 3.94
N THR A 140 0.84 -10.27 3.80
CA THR A 140 -0.01 -11.24 3.10
C THR A 140 -0.64 -10.55 1.89
N GLU A 141 -0.67 -11.24 0.76
CA GLU A 141 -1.35 -10.79 -0.47
C GLU A 141 -2.84 -10.51 -0.19
N GLY A 142 -3.38 -9.47 -0.85
CA GLY A 142 -4.78 -9.06 -0.72
C GLY A 142 -5.15 -8.37 0.59
N HIS A 143 -4.19 -8.12 1.50
CA HIS A 143 -4.45 -7.41 2.75
C HIS A 143 -4.19 -5.91 2.62
N THR A 144 -4.94 -5.13 3.39
CA THR A 144 -4.74 -3.69 3.53
C THR A 144 -3.84 -3.38 4.73
N ILE A 145 -2.86 -2.52 4.51
CA ILE A 145 -1.88 -2.04 5.48
C ILE A 145 -2.20 -0.58 5.79
N ALA A 146 -2.25 -0.25 7.07
CA ALA A 146 -2.40 1.12 7.55
C ALA A 146 -1.03 1.71 7.87
N ILE A 147 -0.68 2.80 7.20
CA ILE A 147 0.57 3.52 7.36
C ILE A 147 0.30 4.82 8.08
N ASN A 148 0.82 4.92 9.30
CA ASN A 148 0.76 6.16 10.06
C ASN A 148 1.94 7.06 9.68
N CYS A 149 1.68 8.11 8.90
CA CYS A 149 2.67 9.13 8.56
C CYS A 149 2.73 10.17 9.68
N ALA A 150 3.77 10.07 10.52
CA ALA A 150 4.00 11.01 11.63
C ALA A 150 4.17 12.46 11.17
N GLU A 151 4.67 12.69 9.95
CA GLU A 151 4.93 14.03 9.40
C GLU A 151 3.63 14.80 9.09
N MET A 152 2.61 14.11 8.58
CA MET A 152 1.32 14.71 8.24
C MET A 152 0.24 14.41 9.29
N ASN A 153 0.57 13.62 10.33
CA ASN A 153 -0.38 13.08 11.31
C ASN A 153 -1.62 12.46 10.64
N ARG A 154 -1.41 11.76 9.52
CA ARG A 154 -2.45 11.12 8.71
C ARG A 154 -2.15 9.63 8.56
N VAL A 155 -3.23 8.84 8.55
CA VAL A 155 -3.17 7.40 8.28
C VAL A 155 -3.53 7.18 6.82
N PHE A 156 -2.61 6.58 6.07
CA PHE A 156 -2.82 6.16 4.69
C PHE A 156 -3.08 4.66 4.64
N TYR A 157 -3.94 4.23 3.73
CA TYR A 157 -4.22 2.82 3.49
C TYR A 157 -3.60 2.38 2.18
N ILE A 158 -2.95 1.23 2.21
CA ILE A 158 -2.27 0.63 1.07
C ILE A 158 -2.68 -0.84 0.98
N ASP A 159 -3.12 -1.27 -0.19
CA ASP A 159 -3.39 -2.67 -0.47
C ASP A 159 -2.16 -3.39 -0.99
N VAL A 160 -1.99 -4.63 -0.55
CA VAL A 160 -1.00 -5.55 -1.09
C VAL A 160 -1.62 -6.27 -2.28
N VAL A 161 -1.19 -5.94 -3.49
CA VAL A 161 -1.74 -6.52 -4.72
C VAL A 161 -1.08 -7.88 -5.02
N GLU A 162 0.25 -7.95 -4.91
CA GLU A 162 1.01 -9.14 -5.30
C GLU A 162 2.25 -9.28 -4.43
N THR A 163 2.59 -10.52 -4.05
CA THR A 163 3.80 -10.86 -3.31
C THR A 163 4.52 -12.04 -3.97
N LYS A 164 5.86 -12.06 -3.91
CA LYS A 164 6.68 -13.18 -4.40
C LYS A 164 7.76 -13.54 -3.39
N PRO A 165 8.11 -14.84 -3.24
CA PRO A 165 7.68 -15.99 -4.05
C PRO A 165 6.39 -16.70 -3.58
N ALA A 166 5.83 -16.31 -2.44
CA ALA A 166 4.64 -16.90 -1.85
C ALA A 166 3.62 -15.81 -1.51
N PRO A 167 2.34 -16.14 -1.33
CA PRO A 167 1.31 -15.16 -0.95
C PRO A 167 1.60 -14.51 0.41
N VAL A 168 2.24 -15.24 1.33
CA VAL A 168 2.70 -14.73 2.63
C VAL A 168 4.22 -14.63 2.61
N ILE A 169 4.74 -13.42 2.81
CA ILE A 169 6.18 -13.15 2.82
C ILE A 169 6.62 -12.47 4.10
N LYS A 170 7.83 -12.82 4.52
CA LYS A 170 8.56 -12.14 5.59
C LYS A 170 9.39 -11.01 4.98
N ILE A 171 9.28 -9.82 5.58
CA ILE A 171 10.00 -8.63 5.10
C ILE A 171 11.13 -8.17 6.03
N ILE A 172 11.18 -8.70 7.25
CA ILE A 172 12.19 -8.28 8.22
C ILE A 172 13.59 -8.78 7.83
N ASN A 173 14.57 -7.86 7.83
CA ASN A 173 15.97 -8.11 7.48
C ASN A 173 16.19 -8.62 6.03
N VAL A 174 15.28 -8.33 5.11
CA VAL A 174 15.38 -8.73 3.70
C VAL A 174 15.24 -7.50 2.80
N ASN A 175 16.05 -7.43 1.75
CA ASN A 175 15.90 -6.42 0.71
C ASN A 175 14.84 -6.88 -0.29
N ILE A 176 13.72 -6.18 -0.31
CA ILE A 176 12.58 -6.50 -1.17
C ILE A 176 12.43 -5.42 -2.23
N ASN A 177 12.13 -5.84 -3.46
CA ASN A 177 11.75 -4.91 -4.52
C ASN A 177 10.30 -4.48 -4.31
N VAL A 178 10.11 -3.17 -4.14
CA VAL A 178 8.79 -2.55 -3.94
C VAL A 178 8.38 -1.88 -5.24
N ASP A 179 7.20 -2.24 -5.74
CA ASP A 179 6.55 -1.61 -6.89
C ASP A 179 5.21 -0.99 -6.48
N PHE A 180 4.79 0.06 -7.19
CA PHE A 180 3.55 0.78 -6.91
C PHE A 180 2.61 0.69 -8.11
N ASP A 181 1.39 0.24 -7.85
CA ASP A 181 0.30 0.27 -8.82
C ASP A 181 -0.37 1.64 -8.86
N THR A 182 -1.14 1.89 -9.92
CA THR A 182 -1.99 3.08 -10.01
C THR A 182 -2.94 3.15 -8.81
N PRO A 183 -3.03 4.30 -8.10
CA PRO A 183 -3.91 4.43 -6.95
C PRO A 183 -5.38 4.26 -7.33
N LEU A 184 -6.21 3.81 -6.38
CA LEU A 184 -7.65 3.59 -6.59
C LEU A 184 -8.39 4.87 -6.98
N ASP A 185 -7.95 6.02 -6.47
CA ASP A 185 -8.49 7.34 -6.78
C ASP A 185 -7.96 7.95 -8.10
N TYR A 186 -7.18 7.21 -8.90
CA TYR A 186 -6.69 7.72 -10.17
C TYR A 186 -7.82 7.88 -11.20
N VAL A 187 -8.28 9.12 -11.37
CA VAL A 187 -9.06 9.53 -12.53
C VAL A 187 -8.07 9.87 -13.63
N GLU A 188 -8.06 9.05 -14.68
CA GLU A 188 -7.31 9.33 -15.90
C GLU A 188 -7.69 10.73 -16.41
N PRO A 189 -6.74 11.68 -16.53
CA PRO A 189 -7.05 12.98 -17.11
C PRO A 189 -7.60 12.74 -18.51
N GLU A 190 -8.81 13.22 -18.80
CA GLU A 190 -9.32 13.20 -20.16
C GLU A 190 -8.27 13.85 -21.06
N GLU A 191 -7.79 13.11 -22.07
CA GLU A 191 -6.95 13.68 -23.12
C GLU A 191 -7.72 14.87 -23.68
N THR A 192 -7.31 16.08 -23.33
CA THR A 192 -7.77 17.27 -24.03
C THR A 192 -7.20 17.13 -25.42
N LEU A 193 -8.00 16.58 -26.33
CA LEU A 193 -7.77 16.70 -27.75
C LEU A 193 -7.43 18.18 -27.97
N PRO A 194 -6.26 18.52 -28.53
CA PRO A 194 -5.90 19.91 -28.74
C PRO A 194 -7.07 20.55 -29.49
N GLU A 195 -7.59 21.66 -28.93
CA GLU A 195 -8.70 22.37 -29.55
C GLU A 195 -8.40 22.53 -31.04
N PRO A 196 -9.37 22.26 -31.94
CA PRO A 196 -9.13 22.41 -33.36
C PRO A 196 -8.60 23.82 -33.58
N VAL A 197 -7.38 23.92 -34.10
CA VAL A 197 -6.75 25.20 -34.40
C VAL A 197 -7.70 25.93 -35.35
N VAL A 198 -8.43 26.93 -34.84
CA VAL A 198 -9.28 27.78 -35.65
C VAL A 198 -8.33 28.62 -36.47
N ASN A 199 -7.99 28.11 -37.65
CA ASN A 199 -7.23 28.88 -38.61
C ASN A 199 -8.09 30.06 -39.03
N ASN A 200 -7.78 31.24 -38.50
CA ASN A 200 -8.33 32.52 -38.94
C ASN A 200 -7.78 32.89 -40.33
N TYR A 201 -7.91 31.99 -41.32
CA TYR A 201 -7.72 32.37 -42.71
C TYR A 201 -8.87 33.31 -43.06
N VAL A 202 -8.56 34.61 -43.09
CA VAL A 202 -9.37 35.58 -43.81
C VAL A 202 -9.34 35.15 -45.27
N ASP A 203 -10.48 34.74 -45.80
CA ASP A 203 -10.63 34.46 -47.23
C ASP A 203 -10.49 35.78 -48.00
N VAL A 204 -9.27 36.09 -48.44
CA VAL A 204 -8.94 37.31 -49.20
C VAL A 204 -9.45 37.21 -50.64
N SER A 205 -10.07 36.11 -51.05
CA SER A 205 -10.59 35.92 -52.42
C SER A 205 -11.71 36.89 -52.81
N ASN A 206 -12.30 37.63 -51.85
CA ASN A 206 -13.32 38.65 -52.11
C ASN A 206 -12.84 40.11 -52.06
N ASN A 207 -11.54 40.36 -51.79
CA ASN A 207 -10.99 41.70 -51.96
C ASN A 207 -10.60 41.88 -53.44
N VAL A 208 -11.48 42.50 -54.21
CA VAL A 208 -11.11 43.09 -55.50
C VAL A 208 -10.03 44.15 -55.21
N PRO A 209 -8.78 43.98 -55.65
CA PRO A 209 -7.80 45.03 -55.49
C PRO A 209 -8.23 46.19 -56.39
N GLU A 210 -8.48 47.35 -55.80
CA GLU A 210 -8.66 48.59 -56.55
C GLU A 210 -7.28 48.96 -57.14
N TYR A 211 -7.00 48.46 -58.34
CA TYR A 211 -5.76 48.76 -59.04
C TYR A 211 -5.82 50.21 -59.54
N ASP A 212 -4.98 51.07 -58.97
CA ASP A 212 -4.73 52.41 -59.51
C ASP A 212 -3.97 52.29 -60.84
N ILE A 213 -4.74 52.17 -61.92
CA ILE A 213 -4.30 52.06 -63.31
C ILE A 213 -3.48 53.26 -63.80
N ASN A 214 -3.33 54.32 -63.01
CA ASN A 214 -2.56 55.51 -63.37
C ASN A 214 -1.10 55.48 -62.88
N ARG A 215 -0.66 54.43 -62.17
CA ARG A 215 0.68 54.42 -61.54
C ARG A 215 1.85 54.29 -62.52
N PHE A 216 1.60 53.97 -63.79
CA PHE A 216 2.63 53.90 -64.84
C PHE A 216 2.11 54.47 -66.18
N PRO A 217 2.20 55.80 -66.42
CA PRO A 217 1.75 56.41 -67.67
C PRO A 217 2.70 56.16 -68.87
N GLY A 218 3.65 55.22 -68.74
CA GLY A 218 4.69 54.98 -69.73
C GLY A 218 4.16 54.25 -70.97
N ARG A 219 4.20 54.91 -72.13
CA ARG A 219 3.98 54.27 -73.44
C ARG A 219 5.20 53.44 -73.82
N GLY A 220 5.08 52.11 -73.82
CA GLY A 220 6.13 51.21 -74.29
C GLY A 220 6.31 51.29 -75.82
N HIS A 221 7.55 51.53 -76.28
CA HIS A 221 7.93 51.39 -77.69
C HIS A 221 8.44 49.97 -77.93
N ARG A 222 7.86 49.25 -78.90
CA ARG A 222 8.42 47.97 -79.38
C ARG A 222 9.66 48.27 -80.22
N LEU A 223 10.82 47.74 -79.83
CA LEU A 223 11.96 47.67 -80.73
C LEU A 223 11.65 46.58 -81.77
N GLY A 224 11.57 47.01 -83.03
CA GLY A 224 11.21 46.17 -84.16
C GLY A 224 12.21 45.04 -84.40
N THR A 225 11.70 44.00 -85.05
CA THR A 225 12.45 42.87 -85.61
C THR A 225 12.70 43.17 -87.08
N VAL A 226 13.96 43.42 -87.45
CA VAL A 226 14.63 43.07 -88.72
C VAL A 226 16.12 43.30 -88.57
#